data_AF-A0A956ZWM9-F1
#
_entry.id   AF-A0A956ZWM9-F1
#
_cell.length_a   1.000
_cell.length_b   1.000
_cell.length_c   1.000
_cell.angle_alpha   90.00
_cell.angle_beta   90.00
_cell.angle_gamma   90.00
#
_symmetry.space_group_name_H-M   'P 1'
#
loop_
_entity.id
_entity.type
_entity.pdbx_description
1 polymer ?
#
loop_
_entity_poly.entity_id
_entity_poly.type
_entity_poly.pdbx_seq_one_letter_code
_entity_poly.pdbx_strand_id
1 'polypeptide(L)'
;MSNTLNHPRVAQVLADLYTDAEENDPLIRKTLAGKNLREISSAAHYEARANLYMPINPDFGTLLYSLVRSSSAKSIVEFGTSLGISTIYLAAAVQDNGAGSVITTELVAEKAKTARTNLAQARLEHLVDFRIGDALTTLTDSLPEAVDILFLDGEKSLYLDILKLLEPNLKSGSMVISDNTDKEGLEAFLGYLRAPQNGYLSTAIFTDDAGVKRSHELSIRI
;
A
#
# COMPACT_ATOMS: atom_id res chain seq x y z
N MET A 1 8.86 -3.98 -25.21
CA MET A 1 8.08 -5.03 -24.53
C MET A 1 7.04 -4.33 -23.68
N SER A 2 5.76 -4.69 -23.78
CA SER A 2 4.70 -4.11 -22.93
C SER A 2 4.89 -4.62 -21.50
N ASN A 3 4.79 -3.73 -20.51
CA ASN A 3 4.70 -4.13 -19.11
C ASN A 3 3.28 -4.62 -18.78
N THR A 4 3.11 -5.29 -17.63
CA THR A 4 1.84 -5.83 -17.16
C THR A 4 0.80 -4.75 -16.89
N LEU A 5 1.19 -3.55 -16.43
CA LEU A 5 0.24 -2.44 -16.25
C LEU A 5 -0.43 -1.99 -17.57
N ASN A 6 0.33 -2.01 -18.66
CA ASN A 6 -0.17 -1.65 -20.00
C ASN A 6 -0.94 -2.80 -20.68
N HIS A 7 -1.02 -3.98 -20.06
CA HIS A 7 -1.86 -5.06 -20.58
C HIS A 7 -3.34 -4.63 -20.51
N PRO A 8 -4.13 -4.70 -21.61
CA PRO A 8 -5.48 -4.11 -21.65
C PRO A 8 -6.40 -4.52 -20.50
N ARG A 9 -6.30 -5.78 -20.06
CA ARG A 9 -7.07 -6.28 -18.91
C ARG A 9 -6.71 -5.59 -17.59
N VAL A 10 -5.42 -5.44 -17.29
CA VAL A 10 -4.95 -4.85 -16.03
C VAL A 10 -5.28 -3.36 -16.01
N ALA A 11 -5.00 -2.67 -17.12
CA ALA A 11 -5.35 -1.26 -17.30
C ALA A 11 -6.86 -1.02 -17.13
N GLN A 12 -7.71 -1.88 -17.71
CA GLN A 12 -9.16 -1.76 -17.57
C GLN A 12 -9.61 -1.96 -16.12
N VAL A 13 -9.11 -2.98 -15.41
CA VAL A 13 -9.47 -3.20 -14.00
C VAL A 13 -9.09 -2.00 -13.14
N LEU A 14 -7.88 -1.45 -13.31
CA LEU A 14 -7.47 -0.24 -12.58
C LEU A 14 -8.37 0.95 -12.91
N ALA A 15 -8.67 1.19 -14.19
CA ALA A 15 -9.55 2.28 -14.62
C ALA A 15 -10.97 2.15 -14.02
N ASP A 16 -11.53 0.93 -14.04
CA ASP A 16 -12.85 0.65 -13.46
C ASP A 16 -12.84 0.91 -11.96
N LEU A 17 -11.81 0.46 -11.23
CA LEU A 17 -11.69 0.67 -9.79
C LEU A 17 -11.49 2.13 -9.40
N TYR A 18 -10.72 2.90 -10.17
CA TYR A 18 -10.58 4.34 -9.94
C TYR A 18 -11.89 5.08 -10.21
N THR A 19 -12.57 4.75 -11.31
CA THR A 19 -13.89 5.33 -11.63
C THR A 19 -14.89 5.02 -10.53
N ASP A 20 -14.94 3.77 -10.08
CA ASP A 20 -15.82 3.32 -9.01
C ASP A 20 -15.49 4.00 -7.66
N ALA A 21 -14.21 4.26 -7.38
CA ALA A 21 -13.81 5.04 -6.21
C ALA A 21 -14.32 6.48 -6.28
N GLU A 22 -14.15 7.17 -7.42
CA GLU A 22 -14.66 8.53 -7.63
C GLU A 22 -16.19 8.60 -7.54
N GLU A 23 -16.86 7.59 -8.09
CA GLU A 23 -18.31 7.50 -8.11
C GLU A 23 -18.89 7.04 -6.78
N ASN A 24 -18.27 6.17 -6.00
CA ASN A 24 -18.96 5.53 -4.87
C ASN A 24 -18.29 5.77 -3.51
N ASP A 25 -17.09 6.36 -3.47
CA ASP A 25 -16.46 6.76 -2.21
C ASP A 25 -16.89 8.19 -1.79
N PRO A 26 -17.71 8.34 -0.73
CA PRO A 26 -18.15 9.64 -0.25
C PRO A 26 -17.01 10.55 0.24
N LEU A 27 -15.86 10.01 0.64
CA LEU A 27 -14.69 10.81 1.03
C LEU A 27 -14.00 11.36 -0.22
N ILE A 28 -13.85 10.57 -1.28
CA ILE A 28 -13.30 11.04 -2.55
C ILE A 28 -14.21 12.11 -3.15
N ARG A 29 -15.52 11.86 -3.22
CA ARG A 29 -16.50 12.87 -3.69
C ARG A 29 -16.40 14.21 -2.92
N LYS A 30 -16.20 14.16 -1.60
CA LYS A 30 -16.03 15.39 -0.78
C LYS A 30 -14.70 16.10 -1.04
N THR A 31 -13.62 15.34 -1.26
CA THR A 31 -12.30 15.87 -1.62
C THR A 31 -12.34 16.55 -2.98
N LEU A 32 -12.88 15.87 -4.00
CA LEU A 32 -13.08 16.40 -5.35
C LEU A 32 -13.99 17.63 -5.36
N ALA A 33 -14.96 17.69 -4.44
CA ALA A 33 -15.82 18.86 -4.25
C ALA A 33 -15.16 20.03 -3.48
N GLY A 34 -13.86 19.98 -3.21
CA GLY A 34 -13.08 21.07 -2.61
C GLY A 34 -13.36 21.32 -1.12
N LYS A 35 -13.92 20.35 -0.39
CA LYS A 35 -14.20 20.48 1.05
C LYS A 35 -13.08 19.82 1.86
N ASN A 36 -12.46 20.60 2.76
CA ASN A 36 -11.43 20.11 3.68
C ASN A 36 -11.96 18.95 4.55
N LEU A 37 -11.34 17.78 4.40
CA LEU A 37 -11.56 16.62 5.25
C LEU A 37 -10.65 16.73 6.48
N ARG A 38 -11.07 17.53 7.46
CA ARG A 38 -10.61 17.36 8.84
C ARG A 38 -11.65 16.52 9.57
N GLU A 39 -11.15 15.53 10.31
CA GLU A 39 -11.88 14.62 11.20
C GLU A 39 -12.73 13.56 10.52
N ILE A 40 -12.23 12.32 10.49
CA ILE A 40 -12.90 11.15 11.09
C ILE A 40 -11.80 10.12 11.44
N SER A 41 -11.31 10.09 12.69
CA SER A 41 -10.37 9.04 13.15
C SER A 41 -10.88 8.40 14.45
N SER A 42 -11.41 7.19 14.35
CA SER A 42 -11.33 6.20 15.44
C SER A 42 -11.46 4.78 14.89
N ALA A 43 -10.77 3.83 15.54
CA ALA A 43 -10.74 2.40 15.17
C ALA A 43 -12.13 1.73 15.17
N ALA A 44 -13.10 2.28 15.92
CA ALA A 44 -14.48 1.80 15.96
C ALA A 44 -15.27 2.02 14.63
N HIS A 45 -14.66 2.68 13.64
CA HIS A 45 -15.29 3.00 12.34
C HIS A 45 -14.78 2.17 11.15
N TYR A 46 -13.83 1.24 11.30
CA TYR A 46 -13.27 0.54 10.12
C TYR A 46 -14.26 -0.42 9.44
N GLU A 47 -15.10 -1.14 10.19
CA GLU A 47 -16.17 -1.97 9.62
C GLU A 47 -17.22 -1.12 8.89
N ALA A 48 -17.54 0.06 9.43
CA ALA A 48 -18.43 1.04 8.78
C ALA A 48 -17.83 1.63 7.48
N ARG A 49 -16.56 1.34 7.19
CA ARG A 49 -15.83 1.75 5.99
C ARG A 49 -15.56 0.59 5.04
N ALA A 50 -16.23 -0.55 5.21
CA ALA A 50 -16.11 -1.72 4.32
C ALA A 50 -16.30 -1.36 2.83
N ASN A 51 -17.08 -0.32 2.54
CA ASN A 51 -17.36 0.15 1.17
C ASN A 51 -16.51 1.36 0.72
N LEU A 52 -15.59 1.87 1.56
CA LEU A 52 -14.71 2.96 1.16
C LEU A 52 -13.47 2.42 0.45
N TYR A 53 -13.09 3.05 -0.65
CA TYR A 53 -11.95 2.66 -1.48
C TYR A 53 -10.66 3.15 -0.85
N MET A 54 -10.62 4.44 -0.48
CA MET A 54 -9.41 5.14 0.00
C MET A 54 -8.13 4.74 -0.79
N PRO A 55 -8.13 4.86 -2.13
CA PRO A 55 -7.05 4.35 -2.94
C PRO A 55 -5.86 5.32 -2.97
N ILE A 56 -4.68 4.76 -3.21
CA ILE A 56 -3.55 5.56 -3.70
C ILE A 56 -3.88 6.17 -5.06
N ASN A 57 -3.37 7.37 -5.34
CA ASN A 57 -3.52 7.95 -6.68
C ASN A 57 -2.72 7.16 -7.75
N PRO A 58 -3.07 7.28 -9.04
CA PRO A 58 -2.42 6.53 -10.12
C PRO A 58 -0.91 6.80 -10.26
N ASP A 59 -0.47 8.03 -10.00
CA ASP A 59 0.94 8.42 -10.10
C ASP A 59 1.79 7.72 -9.03
N PHE A 60 1.27 7.64 -7.79
CA PHE A 60 1.91 6.90 -6.71
C PHE A 60 1.90 5.40 -6.99
N GLY A 61 0.82 4.85 -7.55
CA GLY A 61 0.79 3.46 -8.01
C GLY A 61 1.86 3.16 -9.07
N THR A 62 2.03 4.05 -10.04
CA THR A 62 3.09 3.96 -11.06
C THR A 62 4.49 4.04 -10.46
N LEU A 63 4.68 4.89 -9.44
CA LEU A 63 5.92 4.95 -8.68
C LEU A 63 6.20 3.64 -7.94
N LEU A 64 5.22 3.08 -7.23
CA LEU A 64 5.34 1.79 -6.53
C LEU A 64 5.77 0.69 -7.50
N TYR A 65 5.08 0.57 -8.64
CA TYR A 65 5.45 -0.37 -9.69
C TYR A 65 6.90 -0.15 -10.15
N SER A 66 7.29 1.09 -10.38
CA SER A 66 8.64 1.43 -10.85
C SER A 66 9.72 1.08 -9.83
N LEU A 67 9.47 1.32 -8.54
CA LEU A 67 10.38 0.98 -7.45
C LEU A 67 10.60 -0.54 -7.36
N VAL A 68 9.52 -1.32 -7.37
CA VAL A 68 9.57 -2.80 -7.37
C VAL A 68 10.36 -3.35 -8.56
N ARG A 69 10.16 -2.76 -9.75
CA ARG A 69 10.89 -3.15 -10.97
C ARG A 69 12.36 -2.78 -10.89
N SER A 70 12.68 -1.59 -10.39
CA SER A 70 14.05 -1.08 -10.32
C SER A 70 14.92 -1.87 -9.34
N SER A 71 14.33 -2.34 -8.23
CA SER A 71 15.02 -3.13 -7.21
C SER A 71 14.99 -4.64 -7.49
N SER A 72 14.24 -5.09 -8.51
CA SER A 72 13.95 -6.51 -8.74
C SER A 72 13.38 -7.22 -7.51
N ALA A 73 12.59 -6.50 -6.71
CA ALA A 73 11.99 -7.02 -5.48
C ALA A 73 11.10 -8.24 -5.78
N LYS A 74 11.22 -9.26 -4.95
CA LYS A 74 10.49 -10.54 -5.04
C LYS A 74 9.62 -10.79 -3.81
N SER A 75 9.96 -10.19 -2.68
CA SER A 75 9.29 -10.38 -1.41
C SER A 75 8.74 -9.05 -0.92
N ILE A 76 7.44 -8.84 -1.11
CA ILE A 76 6.76 -7.59 -0.74
C ILE A 76 5.76 -7.90 0.37
N VAL A 77 5.74 -7.07 1.41
CA VAL A 77 4.68 -7.06 2.43
C VAL A 77 3.95 -5.73 2.35
N GLU A 78 2.63 -5.80 2.19
CA GLU A 78 1.71 -4.67 2.20
C GLU A 78 0.85 -4.70 3.47
N PHE A 79 0.88 -3.62 4.23
CA PHE A 79 -0.05 -3.38 5.33
C PHE A 79 -1.18 -2.47 4.85
N GLY A 80 -2.35 -3.06 4.58
CA GLY A 80 -3.54 -2.37 4.08
C GLY A 80 -3.83 -2.72 2.62
N THR A 81 -4.71 -3.70 2.39
CA THR A 81 -5.14 -4.10 1.04
C THR A 81 -6.26 -3.19 0.51
N SER A 82 -7.20 -2.80 1.37
CA SER A 82 -8.48 -2.19 0.98
C SER A 82 -9.15 -2.99 -0.15
N LEU A 83 -9.43 -2.37 -1.30
CA LEU A 83 -10.02 -3.01 -2.47
C LEU A 83 -8.97 -3.46 -3.52
N GLY A 84 -7.69 -3.40 -3.18
CA GLY A 84 -6.60 -4.04 -3.93
C GLY A 84 -5.93 -3.20 -5.02
N ILE A 85 -6.22 -1.90 -5.12
CA ILE A 85 -5.62 -1.04 -6.17
C ILE A 85 -4.09 -1.01 -6.06
N SER A 86 -3.54 -0.68 -4.88
CA SER A 86 -2.08 -0.72 -4.64
C SER A 86 -1.51 -2.13 -4.85
N THR A 87 -2.21 -3.15 -4.37
CA THR A 87 -1.84 -4.55 -4.53
C THR A 87 -1.72 -4.95 -6.01
N ILE A 88 -2.58 -4.44 -6.91
CA ILE A 88 -2.47 -4.66 -8.36
C ILE A 88 -1.16 -4.09 -8.90
N TYR A 89 -0.76 -2.87 -8.52
CA TYR A 89 0.50 -2.29 -8.95
C TYR A 89 1.72 -3.11 -8.49
N LEU A 90 1.71 -3.52 -7.22
CA LEU A 90 2.77 -4.34 -6.63
C LEU A 90 2.85 -5.71 -7.32
N ALA A 91 1.72 -6.42 -7.46
CA ALA A 91 1.66 -7.73 -8.08
C ALA A 91 2.01 -7.68 -9.58
N ALA A 92 1.60 -6.63 -10.30
CA ALA A 92 1.98 -6.43 -11.71
C ALA A 92 3.50 -6.27 -11.85
N ALA A 93 4.15 -5.54 -10.95
CA ALA A 93 5.59 -5.38 -10.96
C ALA A 93 6.33 -6.69 -10.64
N VAL A 94 5.83 -7.47 -9.67
CA VAL A 94 6.34 -8.81 -9.34
C VAL A 94 6.18 -9.77 -10.53
N GLN A 95 5.02 -9.75 -11.20
CA GLN A 95 4.74 -10.54 -12.41
C GLN A 95 5.80 -10.28 -13.47
N ASP A 96 6.10 -9.00 -13.72
CA ASP A 96 7.10 -8.60 -14.71
C ASP A 96 8.53 -8.92 -14.24
N ASN A 97 8.80 -8.98 -12.93
CA ASN A 97 10.08 -9.45 -12.37
C ASN A 97 10.28 -10.95 -12.62
N GLY A 98 9.20 -11.68 -12.96
CA GLY A 98 9.21 -13.09 -13.33
C GLY A 98 9.23 -14.06 -12.14
N ALA A 99 9.42 -13.56 -10.92
CA ALA A 99 9.35 -14.34 -9.69
C ALA A 99 9.08 -13.44 -8.48
N GLY A 100 8.39 -13.98 -7.49
CA GLY A 100 8.10 -13.32 -6.23
C GLY A 100 6.63 -13.43 -5.84
N SER A 101 6.29 -12.76 -4.74
CA SER A 101 4.93 -12.69 -4.21
C SER A 101 4.73 -11.41 -3.39
N VAL A 102 3.46 -11.06 -3.20
CA VAL A 102 3.01 -10.00 -2.32
C VAL A 102 2.24 -10.65 -1.17
N ILE A 103 2.65 -10.42 0.07
CA ILE A 103 1.81 -10.66 1.24
C ILE A 103 1.05 -9.36 1.51
N THR A 104 -0.28 -9.40 1.63
CA THR A 104 -1.08 -8.22 1.96
C THR A 104 -2.03 -8.50 3.12
N THR A 105 -2.22 -7.52 4.00
CA THR A 105 -3.12 -7.67 5.16
C THR A 105 -4.36 -6.80 5.05
N GLU A 106 -5.51 -7.37 5.38
CA GLU A 106 -6.78 -6.66 5.46
C GLU A 106 -7.58 -7.11 6.69
N LEU A 107 -8.06 -6.14 7.48
CA LEU A 107 -8.83 -6.40 8.68
C LEU A 107 -10.25 -6.88 8.34
N VAL A 108 -10.88 -6.27 7.32
CA VAL A 108 -12.28 -6.51 6.98
C VAL A 108 -12.39 -7.60 5.91
N ALA A 109 -12.89 -8.78 6.31
CA ALA A 109 -12.97 -9.96 5.42
C ALA A 109 -13.73 -9.71 4.09
N GLU A 110 -14.83 -8.96 4.12
CA GLU A 110 -15.58 -8.63 2.90
C GLU A 110 -14.78 -7.72 1.95
N LYS A 111 -13.96 -6.80 2.47
CA LYS A 111 -13.03 -6.01 1.64
C LYS A 111 -11.99 -6.91 0.99
N ALA A 112 -11.37 -7.80 1.78
CA ALA A 112 -10.39 -8.74 1.28
C ALA A 112 -10.96 -9.62 0.16
N LYS A 113 -12.22 -10.04 0.27
CA LYS A 113 -12.93 -10.80 -0.76
C LYS A 113 -13.12 -10.00 -2.05
N THR A 114 -13.50 -8.73 -1.95
CA THR A 114 -13.59 -7.83 -3.12
C THR A 114 -12.22 -7.61 -3.74
N ALA A 115 -11.19 -7.34 -2.94
CA ALA A 115 -9.82 -7.20 -3.43
C ALA A 115 -9.32 -8.47 -4.16
N ARG A 116 -9.57 -9.66 -3.61
CA ARG A 116 -9.28 -10.94 -4.28
C ARG A 116 -9.98 -11.05 -5.64
N THR A 117 -11.24 -10.64 -5.72
CA THR A 117 -12.01 -10.63 -6.99
C THR A 117 -11.36 -9.69 -8.01
N ASN A 118 -10.99 -8.49 -7.59
CA ASN A 118 -10.32 -7.49 -8.44
C ASN A 118 -8.97 -8.00 -8.97
N LEU A 119 -8.15 -8.59 -8.09
CA LEU A 119 -6.86 -9.20 -8.47
C LEU A 119 -7.05 -10.40 -9.40
N ALA A 120 -8.11 -11.20 -9.20
CA ALA A 120 -8.43 -12.32 -10.08
C ALA A 120 -8.85 -11.83 -11.47
N GLN A 121 -9.65 -10.76 -11.55
CA GLN A 121 -9.98 -10.09 -12.82
C GLN A 121 -8.73 -9.55 -13.52
N ALA A 122 -7.75 -9.02 -12.77
CA ALA A 122 -6.47 -8.59 -13.30
C ALA A 122 -5.52 -9.76 -13.67
N ARG A 123 -5.86 -11.01 -13.29
CA ARG A 123 -5.02 -12.22 -13.37
C ARG A 123 -3.74 -12.18 -12.54
N LEU A 124 -3.77 -11.46 -11.42
CA LEU A 124 -2.62 -11.27 -10.53
C LEU A 124 -2.80 -11.92 -9.15
N GLU A 125 -3.99 -12.43 -8.83
CA GLU A 125 -4.30 -13.04 -7.51
C GLU A 125 -3.33 -14.15 -7.11
N HIS A 126 -2.87 -14.95 -8.07
CA HIS A 126 -1.92 -16.05 -7.82
C HIS A 126 -0.55 -15.60 -7.28
N LEU A 127 -0.23 -14.31 -7.33
CA LEU A 127 0.99 -13.72 -6.76
C LEU A 127 0.77 -13.19 -5.34
N VAL A 128 -0.46 -13.23 -4.82
CA VAL A 128 -0.85 -12.52 -3.60
C VAL A 128 -1.30 -13.50 -2.51
N ASP A 129 -0.60 -13.45 -1.38
CA ASP A 129 -1.02 -14.07 -0.12
C ASP A 129 -1.83 -13.05 0.69
N PHE A 130 -3.17 -13.13 0.66
CA PHE A 130 -4.00 -12.26 1.50
C PHE A 130 -4.17 -12.86 2.89
N ARG A 131 -3.77 -12.08 3.89
CA ARG A 131 -3.89 -12.40 5.30
C ARG A 131 -4.98 -11.56 5.93
N ILE A 132 -6.06 -12.24 6.33
CA ILE A 132 -7.29 -11.59 6.78
C ILE A 132 -7.30 -11.56 8.32
N GLY A 133 -7.46 -10.37 8.90
CA GLY A 133 -7.49 -10.14 10.34
C GLY A 133 -6.53 -9.04 10.78
N ASP A 134 -6.26 -8.97 12.08
CA ASP A 134 -5.30 -8.02 12.65
C ASP A 134 -3.90 -8.23 12.07
N ALA A 135 -3.32 -7.19 11.47
CA ALA A 135 -1.98 -7.26 10.88
C ALA A 135 -0.89 -7.58 11.92
N LEU A 136 -1.01 -7.11 13.16
CA LEU A 136 -0.06 -7.42 14.23
C LEU A 136 -0.11 -8.89 14.67
N THR A 137 -1.18 -9.61 14.30
CA THR A 137 -1.30 -11.05 14.51
C THR A 137 -0.94 -11.81 13.24
N THR A 138 -1.49 -11.42 12.09
CA THR A 138 -1.33 -12.16 10.83
C THR A 138 0.08 -12.08 10.23
N LEU A 139 0.86 -11.06 10.62
CA LEU A 139 2.26 -10.91 10.21
C LEU A 139 3.25 -11.57 11.20
N THR A 140 2.83 -12.26 12.27
CA THR A 140 3.80 -12.91 13.18
C THR A 140 4.37 -14.21 12.62
N ASP A 141 3.62 -14.88 11.75
CA ASP A 141 3.94 -16.21 11.28
C ASP A 141 4.21 -16.25 9.77
N SER A 142 5.02 -17.22 9.33
CA SER A 142 5.25 -17.52 7.92
C SER A 142 5.69 -16.31 7.07
N LEU A 143 6.46 -15.40 7.66
CA LEU A 143 7.12 -14.33 6.91
C LEU A 143 8.32 -14.87 6.14
N PRO A 144 8.64 -14.28 4.98
CA PRO A 144 9.87 -14.58 4.27
C PRO A 144 11.09 -14.13 5.08
N GLU A 145 12.20 -14.85 4.93
CA GLU A 145 13.46 -14.54 5.64
C GLU A 145 13.99 -13.13 5.32
N ALA A 146 13.74 -12.67 4.09
CA ALA A 146 14.03 -11.33 3.63
C ALA A 146 12.77 -10.71 3.01
N VAL A 147 12.42 -9.51 3.45
CA VAL A 147 11.40 -8.65 2.85
C VAL A 147 12.13 -7.55 2.09
N ASP A 148 11.95 -7.51 0.77
CA ASP A 148 12.58 -6.51 -0.10
C ASP A 148 11.88 -5.16 0.03
N ILE A 149 10.55 -5.18 0.15
CA ILE A 149 9.72 -3.97 0.26
C ILE A 149 8.64 -4.19 1.32
N LEU A 150 8.56 -3.25 2.26
CA LEU A 150 7.40 -3.04 3.13
C LEU A 150 6.64 -1.81 2.65
N PHE A 151 5.40 -2.00 2.21
CA PHE A 151 4.49 -0.92 1.90
C PHE A 151 3.46 -0.73 3.02
N LEU A 152 3.41 0.47 3.61
CA LEU A 152 2.50 0.84 4.68
C LEU A 152 1.42 1.77 4.13
N ASP A 153 0.18 1.30 4.11
CA ASP A 153 -0.98 2.07 3.64
C ASP A 153 -2.24 1.91 4.54
N GLY A 154 -2.16 1.08 5.57
CA GLY A 154 -3.27 0.83 6.50
C GLY A 154 -3.47 1.92 7.55
N GLU A 155 -3.86 1.50 8.74
CA GLU A 155 -4.10 2.39 9.88
C GLU A 155 -2.80 3.06 10.35
N LYS A 156 -2.74 4.39 10.20
CA LYS A 156 -1.50 5.17 10.34
C LYS A 156 -0.89 5.08 11.75
N SER A 157 -1.74 4.96 12.78
CA SER A 157 -1.29 4.78 14.17
C SER A 157 -0.49 3.49 14.41
N LEU A 158 -0.62 2.48 13.54
CA LEU A 158 0.08 1.20 13.64
C LEU A 158 1.38 1.13 12.83
N TYR A 159 1.76 2.19 12.09
CA TYR A 159 2.92 2.15 11.18
C TYR A 159 4.22 1.79 11.88
N LEU A 160 4.47 2.37 13.06
CA LEU A 160 5.67 2.08 13.83
C LEU A 160 5.67 0.63 14.35
N ASP A 161 4.52 0.14 14.81
CA ASP A 161 4.40 -1.23 15.33
C ASP A 161 4.60 -2.26 14.22
N ILE A 162 4.01 -2.04 13.04
CA ILE A 162 4.20 -2.91 11.87
C ILE A 162 5.64 -2.87 11.37
N LEU A 163 6.24 -1.67 11.29
CA LEU A 163 7.66 -1.53 10.95
C LEU A 163 8.52 -2.36 11.92
N LYS A 164 8.30 -2.21 13.23
CA LYS A 164 9.05 -2.91 14.27
C LYS A 164 8.88 -4.42 14.21
N LEU A 165 7.68 -4.89 13.90
CA LEU A 165 7.38 -6.30 13.72
C LEU A 165 8.17 -6.91 12.56
N LEU A 166 8.27 -6.21 11.42
CA LEU A 166 8.94 -6.71 10.22
C LEU A 166 10.43 -6.33 10.12
N GLU A 167 10.90 -5.40 10.93
CA GLU A 167 12.29 -4.91 10.92
C GLU A 167 13.35 -6.03 10.95
N PRO A 168 13.19 -7.14 11.70
CA PRO A 168 14.13 -8.26 11.64
C PRO A 168 14.29 -8.92 10.25
N ASN A 169 13.24 -8.82 9.41
CA ASN A 169 13.19 -9.37 8.06
C ASN A 169 13.63 -8.34 6.99
N LEU A 170 13.77 -7.05 7.35
CA LEU A 170 14.29 -6.01 6.47
C LEU A 170 15.83 -6.04 6.49
N LYS A 171 16.44 -6.34 5.33
CA LYS A 171 17.90 -6.39 5.17
C LYS A 171 18.41 -5.06 4.61
N SER A 172 19.73 -4.88 4.59
CA SER A 172 20.32 -3.72 3.91
C SER A 172 19.87 -3.69 2.45
N GLY A 173 19.37 -2.55 1.98
CA GLY A 173 18.74 -2.38 0.67
C GLY A 173 17.21 -2.55 0.65
N SER A 174 16.58 -3.10 1.70
CA SER A 174 15.12 -3.19 1.79
C SER A 174 14.50 -1.79 1.82
N MET A 175 13.36 -1.63 1.15
CA MET A 175 12.62 -0.37 1.13
C MET A 175 11.43 -0.43 2.10
N VAL A 176 11.22 0.66 2.83
CA VAL A 176 9.96 0.96 3.52
C VAL A 176 9.32 2.14 2.80
N ILE A 177 8.13 1.93 2.28
CA ILE A 177 7.36 2.93 1.54
C ILE A 177 6.09 3.19 2.33
N SER A 178 5.76 4.45 2.60
CA SER A 178 4.62 4.79 3.48
C SER A 178 3.74 5.85 2.86
N ASP A 179 2.43 5.59 2.82
CA ASP A 179 1.45 6.49 2.25
C ASP A 179 0.90 7.51 3.27
N ASN A 180 0.53 8.70 2.77
CA ASN A 180 -0.05 9.82 3.52
C ASN A 180 0.74 10.21 4.79
N THR A 181 2.03 10.46 4.65
CA THR A 181 2.89 10.88 5.76
C THR A 181 2.70 12.34 6.18
N ASP A 182 1.74 13.05 5.57
CA ASP A 182 1.22 14.35 5.97
C ASP A 182 0.17 14.29 7.09
N LYS A 183 -0.26 13.09 7.51
CA LYS A 183 -1.26 12.92 8.57
C LYS A 183 -0.66 13.03 9.98
N GLU A 184 -1.48 13.50 10.92
CA GLU A 184 -1.14 13.57 12.34
C GLU A 184 -0.93 12.18 12.94
N GLY A 185 -0.09 12.08 13.97
CA GLY A 185 0.17 10.83 14.69
C GLY A 185 1.30 9.97 14.11
N LEU A 186 2.00 10.46 13.09
CA LEU A 186 3.15 9.80 12.47
C LEU A 186 4.50 10.32 12.97
N GLU A 187 4.53 11.22 13.96
CA GLU A 187 5.76 11.85 14.45
C GLU A 187 6.74 10.82 15.01
N ALA A 188 6.25 9.83 15.76
CA ALA A 188 7.09 8.75 16.30
C ALA A 188 7.65 7.85 15.19
N PHE A 189 6.81 7.50 14.21
CA PHE A 189 7.19 6.68 13.06
C PHE A 189 8.23 7.38 12.17
N LEU A 190 7.96 8.61 11.75
CA LEU A 190 8.87 9.41 10.93
C LEU A 190 10.15 9.77 11.70
N GLY A 191 10.04 10.08 12.98
CA GLY A 191 11.18 10.31 13.86
C GLY A 191 12.09 9.08 13.94
N TYR A 192 11.50 7.87 14.00
CA TYR A 192 12.24 6.63 13.98
C TYR A 192 12.98 6.42 12.64
N LEU A 193 12.30 6.57 11.50
CA LEU A 193 12.90 6.39 10.16
C LEU A 193 13.94 7.45 9.80
N ARG A 194 13.82 8.67 10.33
CA ARG A 194 14.73 9.80 10.00
C ARG A 194 15.91 9.91 10.98
N ALA A 195 15.91 9.13 12.06
CA ALA A 195 17.00 9.06 13.02
C ALA A 195 18.11 8.13 12.48
N PRO A 196 19.32 8.65 12.14
CA PRO A 196 20.35 7.85 11.46
C PRO A 196 20.78 6.60 12.22
N GLN A 197 20.73 6.63 13.55
CA GLN A 197 21.08 5.49 14.41
C GLN A 197 20.17 4.28 14.24
N ASN A 198 18.98 4.45 13.64
CA ASN A 198 18.04 3.36 13.39
C ASN A 198 18.30 2.66 12.05
N GLY A 199 19.31 3.06 11.29
CA GLY A 199 19.74 2.36 10.09
C GLY A 199 18.84 2.56 8.88
N TYR A 200 18.25 3.75 8.73
CA TYR A 200 17.49 4.11 7.53
C TYR A 200 18.00 5.42 6.92
N LEU A 201 17.99 5.46 5.59
CA LEU A 201 18.08 6.69 4.82
C LEU A 201 16.69 6.99 4.25
N SER A 202 16.11 8.11 4.67
CA SER A 202 14.69 8.42 4.42
C SER A 202 14.53 9.74 3.68
N THR A 203 13.56 9.79 2.78
CA THR A 203 13.19 11.00 2.04
C THR A 203 11.68 11.07 1.82
N ALA A 204 11.13 12.29 1.88
CA ALA A 204 9.75 12.53 1.55
C ALA A 204 9.55 12.56 0.04
N ILE A 205 8.49 11.91 -0.43
CA ILE A 205 8.04 11.94 -1.83
C ILE A 205 6.70 12.65 -1.87
N PHE A 206 6.50 13.48 -2.88
CA PHE A 206 5.24 14.21 -3.05
C PHE A 206 4.59 13.82 -4.36
N THR A 207 3.29 13.57 -4.32
CA THR A 207 2.45 13.39 -5.50
C THR A 207 1.34 14.43 -5.51
N ASP A 208 0.77 14.68 -6.68
CA ASP A 208 -0.41 15.53 -6.84
C ASP A 208 -1.64 14.63 -7.03
N ASP A 209 -2.68 14.90 -6.25
CA ASP A 209 -3.95 14.20 -6.30
C ASP A 209 -5.05 15.23 -6.56
N ALA A 210 -5.32 15.50 -7.84
CA ALA A 210 -6.27 16.53 -8.28
C ALA A 210 -6.02 17.92 -7.66
N GLY A 211 -4.76 18.36 -7.62
CA GLY A 211 -4.34 19.63 -7.02
C GLY A 211 -4.14 19.59 -5.50
N VAL A 212 -4.36 18.43 -4.87
CA VAL A 212 -4.02 18.20 -3.46
C VAL A 212 -2.66 17.52 -3.38
N LYS A 213 -1.67 18.24 -2.84
CA LYS A 213 -0.35 17.67 -2.59
C LYS A 213 -0.42 16.61 -1.50
N ARG A 214 -0.03 15.38 -1.82
CA ARG A 214 0.11 14.27 -0.87
C ARG A 214 1.58 14.07 -0.50
N SER A 215 1.83 13.65 0.73
CA SER A 215 3.18 13.28 1.18
C SER A 215 3.25 11.78 1.41
N HIS A 216 4.37 11.20 1.01
CA HIS A 216 4.74 9.81 1.24
C HIS A 216 6.17 9.79 1.78
N GLU A 217 6.60 8.69 2.40
CA GLU A 217 8.00 8.49 2.78
C GLU A 217 8.58 7.29 2.04
N LEU A 218 9.78 7.44 1.48
CA LEU A 218 10.62 6.34 1.01
C LEU A 218 11.84 6.26 1.91
N SER A 219 12.03 5.10 2.52
CA SER A 219 13.15 4.80 3.40
C SER A 219 13.88 3.56 2.94
N ILE A 220 15.20 3.61 2.89
CA ILE A 220 16.06 2.47 2.55
C ILE A 220 16.79 2.03 3.81
N ARG A 221 16.71 0.75 4.16
CA ARG A 221 17.50 0.17 5.23
C ARG A 221 18.97 0.15 4.81
N ILE A 222 19.87 0.69 5.64
CA ILE A 222 21.33 0.73 5.38
C ILE A 222 22.06 -0.28 6.25
#